data_AF-A0A1S8WMJ3-F1
#
_entry.id   AF-A0A1S8WMJ3-F1
#
_cell.length_a   1.000
_cell.length_b   1.000
_cell.length_c   1.000
_cell.angle_alpha   90.00
_cell.angle_beta   90.00
_cell.angle_gamma   90.00
#
_symmetry.space_group_name_H-M   'P 1'
#
loop_
_entity.id
_entity.type
_entity.pdbx_description
1 polymer ?
#
loop_
_entity_poly.entity_id
_entity_poly.type
_entity_poly.pdbx_seq_one_letter_code
_entity_poly.pdbx_strand_id
1 'polypeptide(L)'
;VSREELMLPHPRTFSLQKVVEISYYNMGRIRLQWSRVWEHIGGHFTAAGQSANEDVAEFVVDSLRQLAVKLIEKGELPNFHFQKEFLR
;
A
#
# COMPACT_ATOMS: atom_id res chain seq x y z
N VAL A 1 -12.54 -0.75 10.19
CA VAL A 1 -11.86 -1.99 10.62
C VAL A 1 -10.34 -1.81 10.76
N SER A 2 -9.49 -1.97 9.72
CA SER A 2 -8.01 -1.91 9.90
C SER A 2 -7.53 -0.66 10.63
N ARG A 3 -8.05 0.54 10.27
CA ARG A 3 -7.72 1.78 10.98
C ARG A 3 -8.10 1.74 12.46
N GLU A 4 -9.27 1.22 12.81
CA GLU A 4 -9.71 1.11 14.21
C GLU A 4 -8.82 0.13 14.99
N GLU A 5 -8.42 -0.98 14.36
CA GLU A 5 -7.55 -1.99 14.98
C GLU A 5 -6.16 -1.46 15.32
N LEU A 6 -5.64 -0.52 14.53
CA LEU A 6 -4.35 0.14 14.77
C LEU A 6 -4.41 1.19 15.88
N MET A 7 -5.59 1.70 16.21
CA MET A 7 -5.79 2.71 17.26
C MET A 7 -6.01 2.11 18.66
N LEU A 8 -6.01 0.77 18.76
CA LEU A 8 -6.13 0.08 20.05
C LEU A 8 -4.86 0.26 20.89
N PRO A 9 -4.94 0.21 22.24
CA PRO A 9 -3.77 0.24 23.11
C PRO A 9 -2.73 -0.83 22.78
N HIS A 10 -3.19 -1.97 22.28
CA HIS A 10 -2.36 -3.02 21.68
C HIS A 10 -2.81 -3.19 20.22
N PRO A 11 -2.12 -2.55 19.26
CA PRO A 11 -2.51 -2.57 17.85
C PRO A 11 -2.59 -4.00 17.30
N ARG A 12 -3.63 -4.27 16.50
CA ARG A 12 -3.75 -5.54 15.76
C ARG A 12 -3.49 -5.30 14.28
N THR A 13 -2.56 -6.05 13.71
CA THR A 13 -2.07 -5.83 12.34
C THR A 13 -2.66 -6.79 11.31
N PHE A 14 -3.50 -7.75 11.71
CA PHE A 14 -4.04 -8.75 10.79
C PHE A 14 -4.77 -8.15 9.58
N SER A 15 -5.69 -7.20 9.81
CA SER A 15 -6.40 -6.56 8.69
C SER A 15 -5.46 -5.72 7.82
N LEU A 16 -4.45 -5.09 8.41
CA LEU A 16 -3.42 -4.35 7.68
C LEU A 16 -2.59 -5.28 6.79
N GLN A 17 -2.19 -6.46 7.29
CA GLN A 17 -1.53 -7.51 6.50
C GLN A 17 -2.41 -7.94 5.32
N LYS A 18 -3.72 -8.12 5.53
CA LYS A 18 -4.66 -8.43 4.44
C LYS A 18 -4.77 -7.33 3.39
N VAL A 19 -4.68 -6.06 3.79
CA VAL A 19 -4.60 -4.94 2.83
C VAL A 19 -3.33 -5.04 1.97
N VAL A 20 -2.19 -5.40 2.56
CA VAL A 20 -0.93 -5.62 1.80
C VAL A 20 -1.07 -6.78 0.82
N GLU A 21 -1.59 -7.93 1.26
CA GLU A 21 -1.83 -9.10 0.39
C GLU A 21 -2.74 -8.74 -0.80
N ILE A 22 -3.88 -8.08 -0.52
CA ILE A 22 -4.82 -7.65 -1.56
C ILE A 22 -4.13 -6.69 -2.53
N SER A 23 -3.33 -5.74 -2.03
CA SER A 23 -2.57 -4.82 -2.87
C SER A 23 -1.68 -5.58 -3.85
N TYR A 24 -0.90 -6.53 -3.32
CA TYR A 24 0.03 -7.36 -4.09
C TYR A 24 -0.66 -8.15 -5.22
N TYR A 25 -1.82 -8.78 -4.92
CA TYR A 25 -2.56 -9.54 -5.92
C TYR A 25 -3.21 -8.65 -6.99
N ASN A 26 -3.63 -7.43 -6.62
CA ASN A 26 -4.34 -6.54 -7.54
C ASN A 26 -3.42 -5.72 -8.46
N MET A 27 -2.10 -5.72 -8.23
CA MET A 27 -1.12 -5.09 -9.14
C MET A 27 -1.15 -5.68 -10.57
N GLY A 28 -1.81 -6.82 -10.78
CA GLY A 28 -2.05 -7.45 -12.08
C GLY A 28 -3.14 -6.82 -12.94
N ARG A 29 -4.02 -5.99 -12.35
CA ARG A 29 -5.19 -5.45 -13.06
C ARG A 29 -4.80 -4.41 -14.11
N ILE A 30 -5.75 -4.14 -15.01
CA ILE A 30 -5.67 -3.01 -15.94
C ILE A 30 -5.41 -1.72 -15.13
N ARG A 31 -4.48 -0.90 -15.61
CA ARG A 31 -3.96 0.29 -14.90
C ARG A 31 -5.06 1.17 -14.32
N LEU A 32 -6.07 1.53 -15.10
CA LEU A 32 -7.17 2.39 -14.62
C LEU A 32 -7.92 1.81 -13.41
N GLN A 33 -8.14 0.49 -13.39
CA GLN A 33 -8.79 -0.17 -12.25
C GLN A 33 -7.86 -0.17 -11.04
N TRP A 34 -6.58 -0.47 -11.27
CA TRP A 34 -5.58 -0.45 -10.21
C TRP A 34 -5.41 0.96 -9.61
N SER A 35 -5.34 2.02 -10.41
CA SER A 35 -5.28 3.41 -9.93
C SER A 35 -6.43 3.75 -8.98
N ARG A 36 -7.67 3.36 -9.32
CA ARG A 36 -8.85 3.60 -8.47
C ARG A 36 -8.77 2.85 -7.14
N VAL A 37 -8.29 1.61 -7.17
CA VAL A 37 -8.07 0.82 -5.95
C VAL A 37 -6.94 1.43 -5.11
N TRP A 38 -5.86 1.84 -5.76
CA TRP A 38 -4.68 2.42 -5.12
C TRP A 38 -4.98 3.75 -4.44
N GLU A 39 -5.84 4.60 -5.02
CA GLU A 39 -6.26 5.85 -4.38
C GLU A 39 -6.78 5.63 -2.94
N HIS A 40 -7.49 4.52 -2.72
CA HIS A 40 -8.07 4.21 -1.42
C HIS A 40 -7.05 3.52 -0.50
N ILE A 41 -6.29 2.55 -1.04
CA ILE A 41 -5.31 1.80 -0.29
C ILE A 41 -4.09 2.66 0.09
N GLY A 42 -3.61 3.48 -0.83
CA GLY A 42 -2.50 4.41 -0.63
C GLY A 42 -2.79 5.35 0.55
N GLY A 43 -3.98 5.95 0.59
CA GLY A 43 -4.39 6.77 1.74
C GLY A 43 -4.53 5.98 3.05
N HIS A 44 -4.75 4.67 3.00
CA HIS A 44 -4.69 3.82 4.20
C HIS A 44 -3.24 3.60 4.65
N PHE A 45 -2.33 3.30 3.72
CA PHE A 45 -0.91 3.15 4.02
C PHE A 45 -0.26 4.45 4.50
N THR A 46 -0.56 5.61 3.91
CA THR A 46 -0.04 6.90 4.38
C THR A 46 -0.39 7.13 5.85
N ALA A 47 -1.66 6.90 6.22
CA ALA A 47 -2.09 7.06 7.61
C ALA A 47 -1.43 6.05 8.55
N ALA A 48 -1.31 4.77 8.14
CA ALA A 48 -0.70 3.73 8.95
C ALA A 48 0.83 3.91 9.10
N GLY A 49 1.50 4.45 8.08
CA GLY A 49 2.92 4.80 8.14
C GLY A 49 3.23 6.00 9.04
N GLN A 50 2.22 6.80 9.38
CA GLN A 50 2.30 7.90 10.35
C GLN A 50 1.91 7.48 11.77
N SER A 51 1.74 6.18 12.01
CA SER A 51 1.42 5.65 13.34
C SER A 51 2.47 6.03 14.38
N ALA A 52 2.02 6.37 15.59
CA ALA A 52 2.92 6.57 16.74
C ALA A 52 3.51 5.25 17.27
N ASN A 53 2.93 4.11 16.87
CA ASN A 53 3.51 2.80 17.11
C ASN A 53 4.54 2.50 16.00
N GLU A 54 5.82 2.45 16.38
CA GLU A 54 6.94 2.25 15.46
C GLU A 54 6.86 0.92 14.70
N ASP A 55 6.44 -0.18 15.34
CA ASP A 55 6.30 -1.48 14.67
C ASP A 55 5.29 -1.42 13.51
N VAL A 56 4.19 -0.70 13.71
CA VAL A 56 3.17 -0.49 12.66
C VAL A 56 3.76 0.36 11.53
N ALA A 57 4.45 1.45 11.86
CA ALA A 57 5.03 2.33 10.86
C ALA A 57 6.10 1.61 10.03
N GLU A 58 7.02 0.89 10.68
CA GLU A 58 8.07 0.10 10.04
C GLU A 58 7.47 -0.97 9.11
N PHE A 59 6.48 -1.72 9.59
CA PHE A 59 5.77 -2.72 8.79
C PHE A 59 5.17 -2.13 7.51
N VAL A 60 4.55 -0.95 7.61
CA VAL A 60 3.94 -0.28 6.45
C VAL A 60 4.99 0.22 5.47
N VAL A 61 6.08 0.82 5.97
CA VAL A 61 7.17 1.30 5.12
C VAL A 61 7.82 0.15 4.35
N ASP A 62 8.10 -0.97 5.00
CA ASP A 62 8.66 -2.13 4.30
C ASP A 62 7.66 -2.74 3.30
N SER A 63 6.37 -2.81 3.67
CA SER A 63 5.32 -3.28 2.75
C SER A 63 5.22 -2.41 1.50
N LEU A 64 5.27 -1.07 1.65
CA LEU A 64 5.28 -0.13 0.53
C LEU A 64 6.53 -0.30 -0.33
N ARG A 65 7.70 -0.49 0.28
CA ARG A 65 8.96 -0.76 -0.44
C ARG A 65 8.83 -2.04 -1.29
N GLN A 66 8.32 -3.13 -0.74
CA GLN A 66 8.12 -4.38 -1.46
C GLN A 66 7.15 -4.21 -2.65
N LEU A 67 6.03 -3.51 -2.44
CA LEU A 67 5.07 -3.21 -3.51
C LEU A 67 5.70 -2.32 -4.60
N ALA A 68 6.48 -1.31 -4.23
CA ALA A 68 7.16 -0.42 -5.17
C ALA A 68 8.15 -1.18 -6.05
N VAL A 69 8.99 -2.06 -5.47
CA VAL A 69 9.93 -2.90 -6.23
C VAL A 69 9.19 -3.72 -7.28
N LYS A 70 8.12 -4.41 -6.87
CA LYS A 70 7.32 -5.23 -7.79
C LYS A 70 6.64 -4.41 -8.89
N LEU A 71 6.26 -3.16 -8.60
CA LEU A 71 5.68 -2.29 -9.62
C LEU A 71 6.72 -1.88 -10.67
N ILE A 72 7.94 -1.57 -10.22
CA ILE A 72 9.05 -1.19 -11.10
C ILE A 72 9.40 -2.35 -12.03
N GLU A 73 9.45 -3.58 -11.51
CA GLU A 73 9.70 -4.81 -12.29
C GLU A 73 8.70 -5.04 -13.44
N LYS A 74 7.45 -4.57 -13.32
CA LYS A 74 6.45 -4.72 -14.39
C LYS A 74 6.75 -3.90 -15.64
N GLY A 75 7.65 -2.92 -15.54
CA GLY A 75 7.95 -2.00 -16.62
C GLY A 75 6.79 -1.04 -16.94
N GLU A 76 7.13 0.06 -17.58
CA GLU A 76 6.17 1.07 -18.03
C GLU A 76 6.23 1.20 -19.56
N LEU A 77 5.07 1.41 -20.19
CA LEU A 77 5.03 1.68 -21.63
C LEU A 77 5.53 3.12 -21.88
N PRO A 78 6.22 3.38 -23.01
CA PRO A 78 6.60 4.75 -23.38
C PRO A 78 5.39 5.69 -23.36
N ASN A 79 5.56 6.89 -22.79
CA ASN A 79 4.52 7.93 -22.61
C ASN A 79 3.43 7.63 -21.55
N PHE A 80 3.59 6.59 -20.74
CA PHE A 80 2.82 6.42 -19.51
C PHE A 80 3.72 6.76 -18.30
N HIS A 81 3.14 7.33 -17.24
CA HIS A 81 3.86 7.76 -16.04
C HIS A 81 3.20 7.24 -14.74
N PHE A 82 2.61 6.05 -14.81
CA PHE A 82 1.94 5.37 -13.71
C PHE A 82 2.89 5.03 -12.55
N GLN A 83 4.15 4.66 -12.84
CA GLN A 83 5.13 4.42 -11.77
C GLN A 83 5.32 5.68 -10.92
N LYS A 84 5.31 6.86 -11.57
CA LYS A 84 5.41 8.15 -10.89
C LYS A 84 4.16 8.49 -10.08
N GLU A 85 2.96 8.15 -10.56
CA GLU A 85 1.72 8.33 -9.80
C GLU A 85 1.64 7.42 -8.56
N PHE A 86 2.15 6.19 -8.67
CA PHE A 86 2.16 5.24 -7.56
C PHE A 86 3.13 5.63 -6.44
N LEU A 87 4.29 6.18 -6.80
CA LEU A 87 5.36 6.56 -5.86
C LEU A 87 5.18 7.94 -5.22
N ARG A 88 4.06 8.63 -5.52
CA ARG A 88 3.79 9.98 -5.07
C ARG A 88 3.06 9.99 -3.73
#